data_AF-A0A4Y2QY26-F1
#
_entry.id   AF-A0A4Y2QY26-F1
#
_cell.length_a   1.000
_cell.length_b   1.000
_cell.length_c   1.000
_cell.angle_alpha   90.00
_cell.angle_beta   90.00
_cell.angle_gamma   90.00
#
_symmetry.space_group_name_H-M   'P 1'
#
loop_
_entity.id
_entity.type
_entity.pdbx_description
1 polymer ?
#
loop_
_entity_poly.entity_id
_entity_poly.type
_entity_poly.pdbx_seq_one_letter_code
_entity_poly.pdbx_strand_id
1 'polypeptide(L)'
;MKRGQLLEGKVIKKLQNKINKSLKPCGFLLSAQNPFFGASPDAISDDFIVEVKCPMSESTMTKYFKDDVPADKHLAQMQLQMHFAQKSKGLFCVAHPDFQKTEQTTEIWVDYDKNYCTDLICRGFDFWSKAIFPRL
;
A
#
# COMPACT_ATOMS: atom_id res chain seq x y z
N MET A 1 -10.71 -12.80 3.53
CA MET A 1 -10.85 -12.15 2.21
C MET A 1 -10.25 -13.05 1.13
N LYS A 2 -11.04 -13.88 0.43
CA LYS A 2 -10.51 -14.83 -0.57
C LYS A 2 -10.17 -14.19 -1.92
N ARG A 3 -10.95 -13.18 -2.35
CA ARG A 3 -10.77 -12.52 -3.65
C ARG A 3 -9.41 -11.82 -3.79
N GLY A 4 -8.99 -11.06 -2.77
CA GLY A 4 -7.68 -10.38 -2.76
C GLY A 4 -6.54 -11.35 -3.02
N GLN A 5 -6.43 -12.39 -2.20
CA GLN A 5 -5.42 -13.44 -2.32
C GLN A 5 -5.36 -14.11 -3.70
N LEU A 6 -6.51 -14.26 -4.37
CA LEU A 6 -6.59 -14.89 -5.69
C LEU A 6 -6.23 -13.95 -6.86
N LEU A 7 -6.49 -12.64 -6.71
CA LEU A 7 -6.37 -11.68 -7.80
C LEU A 7 -5.14 -10.80 -7.73
N GLU A 8 -4.58 -10.56 -6.54
CA GLU A 8 -3.44 -9.66 -6.32
C GLU A 8 -2.27 -9.97 -7.27
N GLY A 9 -1.84 -11.23 -7.35
CA GLY A 9 -0.77 -11.63 -8.27
C GLY A 9 -1.09 -11.41 -9.76
N LYS A 10 -2.37 -11.54 -10.17
CA LYS A 10 -2.79 -11.25 -11.54
C LYS A 10 -2.78 -9.76 -11.83
N VAL A 11 -3.22 -8.94 -10.87
CA VAL A 11 -3.19 -7.48 -10.96
C VAL A 11 -1.74 -6.99 -11.03
N ILE A 12 -0.86 -7.49 -10.16
CA ILE A 12 0.58 -7.16 -10.19
C ILE A 12 1.20 -7.52 -11.54
N LYS A 13 0.91 -8.72 -12.07
CA LYS A 13 1.40 -9.13 -13.40
C LYS A 13 0.93 -8.20 -14.51
N LYS A 14 -0.35 -7.79 -14.49
CA LYS A 14 -0.90 -6.79 -15.43
C LYS A 14 -0.16 -5.45 -15.31
N LEU A 15 0.03 -4.96 -14.08
CA LEU A 15 0.75 -3.72 -13.82
C LEU A 15 2.20 -3.78 -14.31
N GLN A 16 2.90 -4.89 -14.05
CA GLN A 16 4.27 -5.12 -14.53
C GLN A 16 4.34 -5.00 -16.05
N ASN A 17 3.42 -5.62 -16.78
CA ASN A 17 3.36 -5.53 -18.24
C ASN A 17 3.03 -4.11 -18.71
N LYS A 18 2.07 -3.42 -18.05
CA LYS A 18 1.65 -2.06 -18.40
C LYS A 18 2.76 -1.02 -18.18
N ILE A 19 3.51 -1.14 -17.09
CA ILE A 19 4.55 -0.18 -16.68
C ILE A 19 5.91 -0.54 -17.31
N ASN A 20 6.06 -1.77 -17.81
CA ASN A 20 7.31 -2.30 -18.34
C ASN A 20 8.48 -2.20 -17.34
N LYS A 21 8.22 -2.57 -16.08
CA LYS A 21 9.20 -2.62 -14.99
C LYS A 21 9.01 -3.85 -14.14
N SER A 22 10.10 -4.39 -13.60
CA SER A 22 10.03 -5.55 -12.70
C SER A 22 9.31 -5.17 -11.39
N LEU A 23 8.26 -5.92 -11.07
CA LEU A 23 7.54 -5.82 -9.79
C LEU A 23 7.78 -7.10 -9.02
N LYS A 24 8.56 -7.02 -7.95
CA LYS A 24 8.93 -8.19 -7.14
C LYS A 24 8.08 -8.23 -5.87
N PRO A 25 7.64 -9.42 -5.42
CA PRO A 25 7.04 -9.54 -4.10
C PRO A 25 8.07 -9.13 -3.04
N CYS A 26 7.60 -8.57 -1.94
CA CYS A 26 8.44 -8.31 -0.77
C CYS A 26 7.87 -8.98 0.48
N GLY A 27 8.75 -9.28 1.41
CA GLY A 27 8.35 -9.70 2.75
C GLY A 27 8.03 -8.50 3.65
N PHE A 28 8.09 -8.75 4.95
CA PHE A 28 7.93 -7.71 5.94
C PHE A 28 9.20 -6.85 6.06
N LEU A 29 9.06 -5.56 5.77
CA LEU A 29 10.11 -4.56 5.89
C LEU A 29 10.18 -4.03 7.32
N LEU A 30 11.37 -4.02 7.88
CA LEU A 30 11.67 -3.53 9.22
C LEU A 30 12.59 -2.32 9.15
N SER A 31 12.53 -1.47 10.18
CA SER A 31 13.42 -0.34 10.36
C SER A 31 14.09 -0.45 11.72
N ALA A 32 15.43 -0.36 11.76
CA ALA A 32 16.16 -0.31 13.02
C ALA A 32 15.86 1.00 13.78
N GLN A 33 15.53 2.08 13.07
CA GLN A 33 15.15 3.37 13.66
C GLN A 33 13.71 3.33 14.21
N ASN A 34 12.85 2.47 13.67
CA ASN A 34 11.46 2.34 14.06
C ASN A 34 11.09 0.87 14.30
N PRO A 35 11.68 0.20 15.32
CA PRO A 35 11.52 -1.24 15.54
C PRO A 35 10.11 -1.67 15.97
N PHE A 36 9.27 -0.70 16.32
CA PHE A 36 7.86 -0.88 16.69
C PHE A 36 6.90 -0.84 15.48
N PHE A 37 7.44 -0.62 14.28
CA PHE A 37 6.69 -0.64 13.02
C PHE A 37 7.31 -1.61 12.03
N GLY A 38 6.50 -2.01 11.06
CA GLY A 38 6.96 -2.59 9.82
C GLY A 38 5.90 -2.44 8.75
N ALA A 39 6.30 -2.71 7.50
CA ALA A 39 5.43 -2.55 6.34
C ALA A 39 5.62 -3.71 5.38
N SER A 40 4.55 -4.10 4.68
CA SER A 40 4.62 -5.08 3.60
C SER A 40 3.87 -4.50 2.41
N PRO A 41 4.55 -3.83 1.47
CA PRO A 41 3.99 -3.59 0.14
C PRO A 41 3.57 -4.91 -0.53
N ASP A 42 2.67 -4.84 -1.51
CA ASP A 42 2.29 -6.03 -2.29
C ASP A 42 3.36 -6.34 -3.36
N ALA A 43 3.99 -5.30 -3.90
CA ALA A 43 5.20 -5.44 -4.72
C ALA A 43 6.12 -4.21 -4.62
N ILE A 44 7.36 -4.40 -5.01
CA ILE A 44 8.39 -3.35 -5.05
C ILE A 44 9.09 -3.37 -6.42
N SER A 45 9.27 -2.17 -6.97
CA SER A 45 10.16 -1.85 -8.09
C SER A 45 11.43 -1.19 -7.56
N ASP A 46 12.41 -0.96 -8.45
CA ASP A 46 13.63 -0.23 -8.11
C ASP A 46 13.34 1.20 -7.62
N ASP A 47 12.26 1.83 -8.10
CA ASP A 47 11.94 3.24 -7.85
C ASP A 47 10.59 3.51 -7.13
N PHE A 48 9.75 2.49 -6.90
CA PHE A 48 8.45 2.68 -6.24
C PHE A 48 7.92 1.41 -5.57
N ILE A 49 6.98 1.59 -4.64
CA ILE A 49 6.17 0.50 -4.07
C ILE A 49 4.84 0.37 -4.81
N VAL A 50 4.21 -0.80 -4.73
CA VAL A 50 2.87 -1.06 -5.26
C VAL A 50 1.98 -1.57 -4.14
N GLU A 51 0.78 -1.00 -4.04
CA GLU A 51 -0.28 -1.43 -3.14
C GLU A 51 -1.55 -1.71 -3.96
N VAL A 52 -2.06 -2.93 -3.87
CA VAL A 52 -3.18 -3.46 -4.64
C VAL A 52 -4.40 -3.69 -3.76
N LYS A 53 -5.57 -3.23 -4.20
CA LYS A 53 -6.86 -3.54 -3.59
C LYS A 53 -7.76 -4.25 -4.60
N CYS A 54 -8.44 -5.30 -4.14
CA CYS A 54 -9.33 -6.12 -4.95
C CYS A 54 -10.75 -6.15 -4.35
N PRO A 55 -11.54 -5.05 -4.45
CA PRO A 55 -12.92 -4.99 -3.96
C PRO A 55 -13.81 -6.09 -4.56
N MET A 56 -14.85 -6.49 -3.81
CA MET A 56 -15.90 -7.38 -4.30
C MET A 56 -17.07 -6.64 -4.97
N SER A 57 -17.25 -5.35 -4.66
CA SER A 57 -18.38 -4.54 -5.14
C SER A 57 -17.95 -3.11 -5.45
N GLU A 58 -18.71 -2.44 -6.30
CA GLU A 58 -18.51 -1.01 -6.61
C GLU A 58 -18.57 -0.14 -5.35
N SER A 59 -19.52 -0.43 -4.46
CA SER A 59 -19.65 0.26 -3.17
C SER A 59 -18.44 0.09 -2.25
N THR A 60 -17.66 -0.98 -2.41
CA THR A 60 -16.39 -1.15 -1.68
C THR A 60 -15.27 -0.44 -2.42
N MET A 61 -15.30 -0.48 -3.76
CA MET A 61 -14.32 0.21 -4.60
C MET A 61 -14.28 1.71 -4.30
N THR A 62 -15.43 2.37 -4.24
CA THR A 62 -15.50 3.82 -4.01
C THR A 62 -14.90 4.24 -2.66
N LYS A 63 -14.95 3.37 -1.64
CA LYS A 63 -14.38 3.63 -0.30
C LYS A 63 -12.86 3.61 -0.27
N TYR A 64 -12.20 3.09 -1.30
CA TYR A 64 -10.73 3.16 -1.40
C TYR A 64 -10.26 4.56 -1.81
N PHE A 65 -11.16 5.42 -2.26
CA PHE A 65 -10.86 6.76 -2.75
C PHE A 65 -11.59 7.83 -1.95
N LYS A 66 -11.01 9.03 -1.95
CA LYS A 66 -11.56 10.27 -1.43
C LYS A 66 -11.02 11.37 -2.33
N ASP A 67 -11.89 12.09 -3.04
CA ASP A 67 -11.50 13.19 -3.94
C ASP A 67 -10.39 12.79 -4.94
N ASP A 68 -10.57 11.66 -5.63
CA ASP A 68 -9.62 11.11 -6.63
C ASP A 68 -8.21 10.77 -6.09
N VAL A 69 -8.03 10.73 -4.76
CA VAL A 69 -6.83 10.20 -4.11
C VAL A 69 -7.18 8.98 -3.24
N PRO A 70 -6.20 8.16 -2.81
CA PRO A 70 -6.48 7.09 -1.86
C PRO A 70 -7.06 7.65 -0.57
N ALA A 71 -8.11 7.02 -0.03
CA ALA A 71 -8.71 7.45 1.23
C ALA A 71 -7.67 7.43 2.37
N ASP A 72 -7.85 8.27 3.39
CA ASP A 72 -6.84 8.61 4.42
C ASP A 72 -6.10 7.39 5.00
N LYS A 73 -6.82 6.30 5.28
CA LYS A 73 -6.25 5.02 5.75
C LYS A 73 -5.24 4.41 4.77
N HIS A 74 -5.56 4.42 3.49
CA HIS A 74 -4.76 3.82 2.43
C HIS A 74 -3.58 4.72 2.07
N LEU A 75 -3.79 6.04 2.10
CA LEU A 75 -2.70 7.00 2.00
C LEU A 75 -1.68 6.80 3.14
N ALA A 76 -2.14 6.72 4.39
CA ALA A 76 -1.26 6.45 5.54
C ALA A 76 -0.49 5.13 5.39
N GLN A 77 -1.16 4.06 4.94
CA GLN A 77 -0.54 2.76 4.67
C GLN A 77 0.60 2.90 3.65
N MET A 78 0.35 3.57 2.52
CA MET A 78 1.34 3.75 1.46
C MET A 78 2.52 4.63 1.90
N GLN A 79 2.26 5.69 2.65
CA GLN A 79 3.30 6.60 3.13
C GLN A 79 4.29 5.88 4.05
N LEU A 80 3.78 5.02 4.95
CA LEU A 80 4.62 4.15 5.78
C LEU A 80 5.37 3.11 4.93
N GLN A 81 4.70 2.46 3.97
CA GLN A 81 5.36 1.51 3.06
C GLN A 81 6.51 2.16 2.27
N MET A 82 6.32 3.37 1.73
CA MET A 82 7.35 4.14 1.04
C MET A 82 8.53 4.48 1.95
N HIS A 83 8.26 4.88 3.19
CA HIS A 83 9.29 5.16 4.19
C HIS A 83 10.15 3.92 4.49
N PHE A 84 9.52 2.78 4.72
CA PHE A 84 10.24 1.53 5.05
C PHE A 84 10.97 0.95 3.83
N ALA A 85 10.44 1.15 2.62
CA ALA A 85 11.08 0.71 1.38
C ALA A 85 12.10 1.72 0.82
N GLN A 86 12.26 2.89 1.46
CA GLN A 86 13.12 4.00 0.99
C GLN A 86 12.79 4.41 -0.45
N LYS A 87 11.48 4.55 -0.76
CA LYS A 87 10.99 4.96 -2.09
C LYS A 87 10.35 6.35 -2.01
N SER A 88 10.51 7.13 -3.07
CA SER A 88 9.97 8.50 -3.14
C SER A 88 8.53 8.56 -3.67
N LYS A 89 8.00 7.45 -4.17
CA LYS A 89 6.64 7.35 -4.72
C LYS A 89 6.11 5.92 -4.63
N GLY A 90 4.79 5.78 -4.76
CA GLY A 90 4.08 4.52 -4.75
C GLY A 90 2.94 4.52 -5.77
N LEU A 91 2.57 3.33 -6.24
CA LEU A 91 1.44 3.12 -7.12
C LEU A 91 0.32 2.44 -6.35
N PHE A 92 -0.78 3.16 -6.13
CA PHE A 92 -2.01 2.60 -5.61
C PHE A 92 -2.82 2.04 -6.76
N CYS A 93 -3.18 0.77 -6.71
CA CYS A 93 -3.98 0.12 -7.75
C CYS A 93 -5.22 -0.53 -7.14
N VAL A 94 -6.39 -0.20 -7.68
CA VAL A 94 -7.64 -0.85 -7.30
C VAL A 94 -8.20 -1.59 -8.51
N ALA A 95 -8.31 -2.91 -8.40
CA ALA A 95 -8.95 -3.73 -9.41
C ALA A 95 -10.46 -3.54 -9.38
N HIS A 96 -11.08 -3.38 -10.56
CA HIS A 96 -12.53 -3.26 -10.65
C HIS A 96 -13.20 -4.57 -10.16
N PRO A 97 -14.42 -4.52 -9.60
CA PRO A 97 -15.16 -5.72 -9.19
C PRO A 97 -15.30 -6.77 -10.30
N ASP A 98 -15.33 -6.36 -11.57
CA ASP A 98 -15.40 -7.23 -12.74
C ASP A 98 -14.04 -7.55 -13.39
N PHE A 99 -12.91 -7.23 -12.73
CA PHE A 99 -11.54 -7.41 -13.24
C PHE A 99 -11.26 -8.76 -13.92
N GLN A 100 -11.88 -9.85 -13.46
CA GLN A 100 -11.67 -11.18 -14.07
C GLN A 100 -12.18 -11.27 -15.52
N LYS A 101 -13.06 -10.35 -15.94
CA LYS A 101 -13.61 -10.25 -17.28
C LYS A 101 -12.99 -9.10 -18.06
N THR A 102 -12.81 -7.94 -17.41
CA THR A 102 -12.42 -6.69 -18.06
C THR A 102 -10.93 -6.38 -17.95
N GLU A 103 -10.26 -7.03 -16.99
CA GLU A 103 -8.93 -6.69 -16.51
C GLU A 103 -8.79 -5.22 -16.09
N GLN A 104 -9.87 -4.48 -15.81
CA GLN A 104 -9.82 -3.05 -15.52
C GLN A 104 -9.31 -2.75 -14.10
N THR A 105 -8.47 -1.71 -14.01
CA THR A 105 -7.86 -1.22 -12.77
C THR A 105 -7.87 0.30 -12.79
N THR A 106 -8.04 0.91 -11.62
CA THR A 106 -7.79 2.34 -11.40
C THR A 106 -6.44 2.47 -10.72
N GLU A 107 -5.51 3.22 -11.30
CA GLU A 107 -4.19 3.43 -10.72
C GLU A 107 -3.92 4.90 -10.41
N ILE A 108 -3.37 5.16 -9.22
CA ILE A 108 -3.02 6.50 -8.75
C ILE A 108 -1.58 6.48 -8.27
N TRP A 109 -0.78 7.42 -8.77
CA TRP A 109 0.55 7.68 -8.24
C TRP A 109 0.46 8.55 -6.99
N VAL A 110 1.21 8.16 -5.96
CA VAL A 110 1.28 8.87 -4.69
C VAL A 110 2.74 9.21 -4.42
N ASP A 111 3.02 10.49 -4.18
CA ASP A 111 4.35 10.94 -3.80
C ASP A 111 4.57 10.78 -2.30
N TYR A 112 5.81 10.47 -1.92
CA TYR A 112 6.19 10.36 -0.52
C TYR A 112 6.19 11.73 0.16
N ASP A 113 5.47 11.83 1.28
CA ASP A 113 5.46 13.00 2.15
C ASP A 113 6.16 12.66 3.47
N LYS A 114 7.38 13.18 3.61
CA LYS A 114 8.22 12.97 4.78
C LYS A 114 7.58 13.53 6.06
N ASN A 115 6.93 14.68 6.00
CA ASN A 115 6.37 15.33 7.18
C ASN A 115 5.15 14.55 7.67
N TYR A 116 4.26 14.19 6.74
CA TYR A 116 3.09 13.36 7.02
C TYR A 116 3.49 11.99 7.59
N CYS A 117 4.50 11.34 6.99
CA CYS A 117 4.99 10.06 7.48
C CYS A 117 5.65 10.17 8.85
N THR A 118 6.39 11.25 9.12
CA THR A 118 7.01 11.49 10.42
C THR A 118 5.96 11.63 11.51
N ASP A 119 4.89 12.39 11.27
CA ASP A 119 3.75 12.50 12.19
C ASP A 119 3.10 11.14 12.48
N LEU A 120 2.86 10.32 11.45
CA LEU A 120 2.31 8.98 11.60
C LEU A 120 3.19 8.09 12.50
N ILE A 121 4.50 8.13 12.28
CA ILE A 121 5.46 7.35 13.07
C ILE A 121 5.47 7.83 14.54
N CYS A 122 5.45 9.14 14.77
CA CYS A 122 5.39 9.70 16.13
C CYS A 122 4.12 9.27 16.86
N ARG A 123 2.94 9.34 16.21
CA ARG A 123 1.68 8.87 16.80
C ARG A 123 1.68 7.37 17.07
N GLY A 124 2.24 6.58 16.16
CA GLY A 124 2.38 5.14 16.35
C GLY A 124 3.33 4.78 17.49
N PHE A 125 4.42 5.54 17.66
CA PHE A 125 5.33 5.39 18.79
C PHE A 125 4.64 5.72 20.11
N ASP A 126 3.86 6.80 20.16
CA ASP A 126 3.11 7.18 21.35
C ASP A 126 2.13 6.07 21.76
N PHE A 127 1.38 5.53 20.79
CA PHE A 127 0.50 4.39 21.03
C PHE A 127 1.27 3.15 21.51
N TRP A 128 2.33 2.76 20.81
CA TRP A 128 3.13 1.60 21.16
C TRP A 128 3.71 1.74 22.58
N SER A 129 4.34 2.88 22.90
CA SER A 129 5.01 3.11 24.19
C SER A 129 4.05 3.17 25.38
N LYS A 130 2.82 3.65 25.18
CA LYS A 130 1.83 3.77 26.27
C LYS A 130 0.91 2.56 26.40
N ALA A 131 0.56 1.91 25.28
CA ALA A 131 -0.47 0.86 25.28
C ALA A 131 0.10 -0.55 25.12
N ILE A 132 1.21 -0.71 24.40
CA ILE A 132 1.78 -2.03 24.05
C ILE A 132 2.99 -2.34 24.93
N PHE A 133 4.01 -1.48 24.92
CA PHE A 133 5.27 -1.72 25.62
C PHE A 133 5.11 -2.02 27.13
N PRO A 134 4.23 -1.35 27.90
CA PRO A 134 4.06 -1.66 29.32
C PRO A 134 3.43 -3.02 29.60
N ARG A 135 2.97 -3.74 28.56
CA ARG A 135 2.35 -5.06 28.64
C ARG A 135 3.22 -6.19 28.07
N LEU A 136 4.40 -5.87 27.55
CA LEU A 136 5.40 -6.84 27.09
C LEU A 136 6.29 -7.26 28.26
#